data_AF-A0A4P9W2W6-F1
#
_entry.id   AF-A0A4P9W2W6-F1
#
_cell.length_a   1.000
_cell.length_b   1.000
_cell.length_c   1.000
_cell.angle_alpha   90.00
_cell.angle_beta   90.00
_cell.angle_gamma   90.00
#
_symmetry.space_group_name_H-M   'P 1'
#
loop_
_entity.id
_entity.type
_entity.pdbx_description
1 polymer ?
#
loop_
_entity_poly.entity_id
_entity_poly.type
_entity_poly.pdbx_seq_one_letter_code
_entity_poly.pdbx_strand_id
1 'polypeptide(L)'
;QAVYMAPTKALCSERCKDWQKKFRTLGVTCNELTGDSNGYQMQEIQRSQIIVTTPEKWDSTTRKWRDHKSLMGFVRLFLIDEVHTLNEPGRGATLEVVVSRMQTVSLEMQRESGGSSTKSRLRILALSATVPNIQDVGNWLRDPAHGPATIRVFGEEFRPVQLHREVLAFHGGEGGNKGAFAFEK
;
A
#
# COMPACT_ATOMS: atom_id res chain seq x y z
N GLN A 1 3.18 8.18 -13.51
CA GLN A 1 3.20 6.76 -13.14
C GLN A 1 2.42 6.55 -11.86
N ALA A 2 1.87 5.35 -11.67
CA ALA A 2 1.25 4.90 -10.44
C ALA A 2 2.07 3.76 -9.84
N VAL A 3 2.22 3.76 -8.53
CA VAL A 3 2.81 2.65 -7.78
C VAL A 3 1.70 2.03 -6.96
N TYR A 4 1.53 0.72 -7.07
CA TYR A 4 0.67 -0.09 -6.22
C TYR A 4 1.54 -0.96 -5.34
N MET A 5 1.33 -0.83 -4.04
CA MET A 5 2.07 -1.53 -3.02
C MET A 5 1.14 -2.50 -2.29
N ALA A 6 1.48 -3.78 -2.33
CA ALA A 6 0.72 -4.84 -1.66
C ALA A 6 1.61 -5.53 -0.61
N PRO A 7 1.04 -6.07 0.48
CA PRO A 7 1.81 -6.68 1.55
C PRO A 7 2.62 -7.90 1.07
N THR A 8 2.06 -8.73 0.19
CA THR A 8 2.67 -10.01 -0.20
C THR A 8 3.02 -10.07 -1.69
N LYS A 9 4.09 -10.80 -2.02
CA LYS A 9 4.47 -11.07 -3.41
C LYS A 9 3.37 -11.77 -4.20
N ALA A 10 2.63 -12.69 -3.56
CA ALA A 10 1.53 -13.41 -4.21
C ALA A 10 0.44 -12.44 -4.70
N LEU A 11 0.04 -11.48 -3.86
CA LEU A 11 -0.93 -10.46 -4.23
C LEU A 11 -0.38 -9.54 -5.33
N CYS A 12 0.90 -9.15 -5.24
CA CYS A 12 1.58 -8.39 -6.31
C CYS A 12 1.51 -9.10 -7.66
N SER A 13 1.92 -10.38 -7.73
CA SER A 13 1.90 -11.15 -8.96
C SER A 13 0.49 -11.37 -9.50
N GLU A 14 -0.48 -11.61 -8.63
CA GLU A 14 -1.90 -11.76 -9.02
C GLU A 14 -2.43 -10.46 -9.63
N ARG A 15 -2.25 -9.33 -8.92
CA ARG A 15 -2.71 -8.01 -9.38
C ARG A 15 -1.99 -7.57 -10.66
N CYS A 16 -0.69 -7.81 -10.77
CA CYS A 16 0.08 -7.50 -11.96
C CYS A 16 -0.46 -8.23 -13.20
N LYS A 17 -0.72 -9.54 -13.10
CA LYS A 17 -1.30 -10.33 -14.21
C LYS A 17 -2.70 -9.84 -14.60
N ASP A 18 -3.56 -9.58 -13.62
CA ASP A 18 -4.91 -9.07 -13.85
C ASP A 18 -4.88 -7.68 -14.53
N TRP A 19 -4.05 -6.78 -14.02
CA TRP A 19 -3.93 -5.41 -14.50
C TRP A 19 -3.24 -5.31 -15.85
N GLN A 20 -2.22 -6.13 -16.12
CA GLN A 20 -1.65 -6.27 -17.45
C GLN A 20 -2.74 -6.61 -18.46
N LYS A 21 -3.62 -7.58 -18.17
CA LYS A 21 -4.73 -7.95 -19.06
C LYS A 21 -5.76 -6.83 -19.21
N LYS A 22 -6.19 -6.23 -18.10
CA LYS A 22 -7.23 -5.18 -18.08
C LYS A 22 -6.77 -3.90 -18.78
N PHE A 23 -5.57 -3.43 -18.47
CA PHE A 23 -5.06 -2.13 -18.91
C PHE A 23 -4.31 -2.18 -20.25
N ARG A 24 -3.98 -3.37 -20.77
CA ARG A 24 -3.37 -3.52 -22.11
C ARG A 24 -4.20 -2.87 -23.22
N THR A 25 -5.53 -2.90 -23.11
CA THR A 25 -6.43 -2.27 -24.09
C THR A 25 -6.30 -0.74 -24.10
N LEU A 26 -5.82 -0.15 -23.02
CA LEU A 26 -5.59 1.29 -22.87
C LEU A 26 -4.14 1.68 -23.17
N GLY A 27 -3.29 0.74 -23.63
CA GLY A 27 -1.87 0.98 -23.87
C GLY A 27 -1.05 1.24 -22.60
N VAL A 28 -1.60 0.93 -21.42
CA VAL A 28 -0.96 1.12 -20.13
C VAL A 28 -0.19 -0.15 -19.77
N THR A 29 1.10 0.02 -19.52
CA THR A 29 1.99 -1.08 -19.12
C THR A 29 2.08 -1.20 -17.60
N CYS A 30 2.00 -2.44 -17.11
CA CYS A 30 2.03 -2.79 -15.69
C CYS A 30 3.14 -3.80 -15.46
N ASN A 31 4.12 -3.46 -14.62
CA ASN A 31 5.27 -4.32 -14.33
C ASN A 31 5.42 -4.51 -12.82
N GLU A 32 5.87 -5.71 -12.45
CA GLU A 32 6.13 -6.07 -11.06
C GLU A 32 7.62 -5.81 -10.73
N LEU A 33 7.86 -5.10 -9.64
CA LEU A 33 9.17 -4.86 -9.07
C LEU A 33 9.34 -5.79 -7.86
N THR A 34 10.04 -6.91 -8.05
CA THR A 34 10.32 -7.89 -6.98
C THR A 34 11.82 -8.10 -6.75
N GLY A 35 12.14 -8.90 -5.73
CA GLY A 35 13.51 -9.21 -5.31
C GLY A 35 14.42 -9.67 -6.45
N ASP A 36 13.88 -10.32 -7.47
CA ASP A 36 14.62 -10.98 -8.54
C ASP A 36 14.83 -10.09 -9.79
N SER A 37 14.49 -8.80 -9.72
CA SER A 37 14.65 -7.88 -10.86
C SER A 37 16.10 -7.51 -11.14
N ASN A 38 16.54 -7.77 -12.37
CA ASN A 38 17.86 -7.40 -12.90
C ASN A 38 17.88 -5.95 -13.45
N GLY A 39 19.06 -5.47 -13.88
CA GLY A 39 19.24 -4.10 -14.38
C GLY A 39 18.38 -3.75 -15.60
N TYR A 40 18.09 -4.73 -16.47
CA TYR A 40 17.20 -4.54 -17.63
C TYR A 40 15.75 -4.34 -17.19
N GLN A 41 15.26 -5.18 -16.27
CA GLN A 41 13.92 -5.03 -15.69
C GLN A 41 13.74 -3.68 -15.01
N MET A 42 14.78 -3.12 -14.39
CA MET A 42 14.70 -1.78 -13.80
C MET A 42 14.42 -0.68 -14.86
N GLN A 43 14.99 -0.79 -16.06
CA GLN A 43 14.69 0.15 -17.15
C GLN A 43 13.26 0.00 -17.66
N GLU A 44 12.74 -1.23 -17.74
CA GLU A 44 11.34 -1.48 -18.11
C GLU A 44 10.36 -0.95 -17.06
N ILE A 45 10.71 -1.06 -15.78
CA ILE A 45 9.91 -0.52 -14.66
C ILE A 45 9.91 1.01 -14.68
N GLN A 46 11.03 1.66 -15.00
CA GLN A 46 11.06 3.11 -15.19
C GLN A 46 10.20 3.59 -16.36
N ARG A 47 9.94 2.74 -17.35
CA ARG A 47 9.05 3.05 -18.49
C ARG A 47 7.61 2.65 -18.25
N SER A 48 7.33 1.81 -17.24
CA SER A 48 5.97 1.33 -17.01
C SER A 48 5.07 2.43 -16.46
N GLN A 49 3.78 2.34 -16.77
CA GLN A 49 2.81 3.30 -16.24
C GLN A 49 2.35 2.91 -14.84
N ILE A 50 2.27 1.61 -14.56
CA ILE A 50 1.94 1.02 -13.27
C ILE A 50 3.11 0.15 -12.80
N ILE A 51 3.52 0.35 -11.55
CA ILE A 51 4.55 -0.44 -10.87
C ILE A 51 3.87 -1.16 -9.71
N VAL A 52 3.97 -2.49 -9.66
CA VAL A 52 3.44 -3.32 -8.59
C VAL A 52 4.60 -3.81 -7.73
N THR A 53 4.60 -3.57 -6.41
CA THR A 53 5.74 -3.85 -5.53
C THR A 53 5.32 -4.22 -4.12
N THR A 54 6.22 -4.80 -3.33
CA THR A 54 6.06 -4.91 -1.88
C THR A 54 6.73 -3.74 -1.15
N PRO A 55 6.36 -3.45 0.12
CA PRO A 55 7.02 -2.43 0.94
C PRO A 55 8.53 -2.64 1.06
N GLU A 56 8.98 -3.87 1.27
CA GLU A 56 10.40 -4.19 1.46
C GLU A 56 11.21 -3.91 0.18
N LYS A 57 10.66 -4.26 -0.99
CA LYS A 57 11.34 -4.02 -2.26
C LYS A 57 11.34 -2.54 -2.62
N TRP A 58 10.25 -1.83 -2.35
CA TRP A 58 10.19 -0.39 -2.55
C TRP A 58 11.12 0.35 -1.59
N ASP A 59 11.23 -0.08 -0.33
CA ASP A 59 12.21 0.45 0.63
C ASP A 59 13.62 0.34 0.07
N SER A 60 14.02 -0.88 -0.34
CA SER A 60 15.34 -1.14 -0.92
C SER A 60 15.65 -0.24 -2.11
N THR A 61 14.67 -0.04 -3.00
CA THR A 61 14.80 0.79 -4.21
C THR A 61 14.90 2.29 -3.87
N THR A 62 14.14 2.74 -2.87
CA THR A 62 14.03 4.17 -2.51
C THR A 62 15.01 4.63 -1.43
N ARG A 63 15.79 3.74 -0.81
CA ARG A 63 16.86 4.13 0.13
C ARG A 63 17.86 5.10 -0.49
N LYS A 64 18.21 4.89 -1.77
CA LYS A 64 19.02 5.80 -2.58
C LYS A 64 18.15 6.59 -3.57
N TRP A 65 17.10 7.21 -3.07
CA TRP A 65 16.15 7.95 -3.91
C TRP A 65 16.82 9.07 -4.72
N ARG A 66 17.94 9.64 -4.24
CA ARG A 66 18.71 10.67 -4.98
C ARG A 66 19.28 10.13 -6.30
N ASP A 67 19.69 8.87 -6.32
CA ASP A 67 20.17 8.19 -7.53
C ASP A 67 19.00 7.86 -8.49
N HIS A 68 17.79 7.76 -7.95
CA HIS A 68 16.56 7.44 -8.67
C HIS A 68 15.57 8.62 -8.71
N LYS A 69 16.10 9.86 -8.73
CA LYS A 69 15.29 11.08 -8.68
C LYS A 69 14.29 11.17 -9.83
N SER A 70 14.67 10.65 -11.01
CA SER A 70 13.80 10.54 -12.17
C SER A 70 12.57 9.68 -11.87
N LEU A 71 12.77 8.45 -11.40
CA LEU A 71 11.68 7.54 -11.04
C LEU A 71 10.73 8.18 -10.03
N MET A 72 11.27 8.72 -8.92
CA MET A 72 10.46 9.35 -7.88
C MET A 72 9.68 10.56 -8.40
N GLY A 73 10.27 11.38 -9.27
CA GLY A 73 9.62 12.56 -9.84
C GLY A 73 8.46 12.27 -10.79
N PHE A 74 8.40 11.05 -11.35
CA PHE A 74 7.31 10.63 -12.24
C PHE A 74 6.13 9.96 -11.52
N VAL A 75 6.30 9.58 -10.26
CA VAL A 75 5.22 8.98 -9.46
C VAL A 75 4.22 10.06 -9.07
N ARG A 76 2.98 9.92 -9.53
CA ARG A 76 1.88 10.83 -9.20
C ARG A 76 0.81 10.19 -8.31
N LEU A 77 0.80 8.87 -8.23
CA LEU A 77 -0.17 8.10 -7.45
C LEU A 77 0.55 6.96 -6.73
N PHE A 78 0.32 6.86 -5.42
CA PHE A 78 0.83 5.80 -4.56
C PHE A 78 -0.36 5.10 -3.90
N LEU A 79 -0.71 3.93 -4.41
CA LEU A 79 -1.74 3.07 -3.83
C LEU A 79 -1.10 2.12 -2.84
N ILE A 80 -1.63 2.09 -1.63
CA ILE A 80 -1.19 1.22 -0.55
C ILE A 80 -2.35 0.28 -0.25
N ASP A 81 -2.16 -1.01 -0.47
CA ASP A 81 -3.14 -2.03 -0.10
C ASP A 81 -2.84 -2.60 1.29
N GLU A 82 -3.88 -3.06 1.97
CA GLU A 82 -3.80 -3.67 3.30
C GLU A 82 -3.03 -2.84 4.33
N VAL A 83 -3.37 -1.57 4.46
CA VAL A 83 -2.73 -0.64 5.41
C VAL A 83 -2.84 -1.12 6.87
N HIS A 84 -3.80 -1.99 7.19
CA HIS A 84 -3.89 -2.66 8.48
C HIS A 84 -2.63 -3.47 8.85
N THR A 85 -1.80 -3.85 7.86
CA THR A 85 -0.47 -4.44 8.08
C THR A 85 0.47 -3.50 8.85
N LEU A 86 0.15 -2.20 8.99
CA LEU A 86 0.84 -1.32 9.94
C LEU A 86 0.90 -1.87 11.37
N ASN A 87 -0.11 -2.64 11.78
CA ASN A 87 -0.17 -3.25 13.12
C ASN A 87 0.57 -4.61 13.19
N GLU A 88 1.13 -5.11 12.07
CA GLU A 88 1.88 -6.36 12.06
C GLU A 88 3.32 -6.15 12.57
N PRO A 89 3.77 -6.92 13.58
CA PRO A 89 5.15 -6.87 14.06
C PRO A 89 6.16 -7.10 12.92
N GLY A 90 7.14 -6.21 12.83
CA GLY A 90 8.23 -6.27 11.83
C GLY A 90 7.87 -5.72 10.44
N ARG A 91 6.67 -5.99 9.93
CA ARG A 91 6.25 -5.53 8.59
C ARG A 91 5.69 -4.11 8.60
N GLY A 92 4.97 -3.73 9.65
CA GLY A 92 4.39 -2.40 9.79
C GLY A 92 5.43 -1.27 9.74
N ALA A 93 6.58 -1.46 10.40
CA ALA A 93 7.67 -0.47 10.39
C ALA A 93 8.21 -0.19 8.99
N THR A 94 8.30 -1.22 8.13
CA THR A 94 8.78 -1.04 6.75
C THR A 94 7.77 -0.21 5.93
N LEU A 95 6.49 -0.51 6.09
CA LEU A 95 5.41 0.25 5.45
C LEU A 95 5.42 1.72 5.91
N GLU A 96 5.55 1.95 7.20
CA GLU A 96 5.60 3.29 7.79
C GLU A 96 6.76 4.13 7.22
N VAL A 97 7.98 3.55 7.19
CA VAL A 97 9.18 4.20 6.68
C VAL A 97 9.04 4.53 5.20
N VAL A 98 8.50 3.62 4.40
CA VAL A 98 8.31 3.82 2.96
C VAL A 98 7.33 4.97 2.69
N VAL A 99 6.18 4.96 3.34
CA VAL A 99 5.14 5.96 3.10
C VAL A 99 5.60 7.34 3.55
N SER A 100 6.23 7.42 4.73
CA SER A 100 6.81 8.66 5.26
C SER A 100 7.92 9.20 4.33
N ARG A 101 8.75 8.31 3.75
CA ARG A 101 9.75 8.71 2.76
C ARG A 101 9.10 9.27 1.49
N MET A 102 8.04 8.64 0.99
CA MET A 102 7.34 9.12 -0.22
C MET A 102 6.73 10.51 0.00
N GLN A 103 6.15 10.76 1.18
CA GLN A 103 5.66 12.10 1.55
C GLN A 103 6.80 13.12 1.59
N THR A 104 7.91 12.82 2.28
CA THR A 104 9.07 13.71 2.38
C THR A 104 9.69 14.02 1.02
N VAL A 105 9.95 13.00 0.20
CA VAL A 105 10.51 13.17 -1.15
C VAL A 105 9.58 14.01 -2.02
N SER A 106 8.26 13.80 -1.96
CA SER A 106 7.30 14.62 -2.70
C SER A 106 7.35 16.09 -2.28
N LEU A 107 7.58 16.38 -1.00
CA LEU A 107 7.67 17.76 -0.50
C LEU A 107 8.99 18.42 -0.88
N GLU A 108 10.11 17.71 -0.80
CA GLU A 108 11.40 18.22 -1.24
C GLU A 108 11.39 18.58 -2.73
N MET A 109 10.86 17.71 -3.58
CA MET A 109 10.76 17.97 -5.02
C MET A 109 9.87 19.18 -5.36
N GLN A 110 8.81 19.40 -4.59
CA GLN A 110 7.96 20.59 -4.74
C GLN A 110 8.69 21.88 -4.37
N ARG A 111 9.49 21.86 -3.30
CA ARG A 111 10.29 23.00 -2.87
C ARG A 111 11.37 23.37 -3.89
N GLU A 112 12.07 22.38 -4.43
CA GLU A 112 13.11 22.59 -5.46
C GLU A 112 12.54 23.17 -6.77
N SER A 113 11.28 22.88 -7.09
CA SER A 113 10.62 23.36 -8.31
C SER A 113 10.05 24.78 -8.20
N GLY A 114 10.41 25.52 -7.13
CA GLY A 114 10.06 26.94 -6.96
C GLY A 114 8.59 27.22 -6.67
N GLY A 115 7.82 26.23 -6.18
CA GLY A 115 6.42 26.39 -5.77
C GLY A 115 5.41 26.73 -6.88
N SER A 116 5.88 27.06 -8.10
CA SER A 116 5.06 27.51 -9.23
C SER A 116 4.46 26.35 -10.04
N SER A 117 5.06 25.15 -9.99
CA SER A 117 4.56 24.01 -10.73
C SER A 117 3.56 23.19 -9.89
N THR A 118 2.28 23.25 -10.26
CA THR A 118 1.23 22.28 -9.89
C THR A 118 1.50 20.86 -10.41
N LYS A 119 2.67 20.59 -11.01
CA LYS A 119 2.89 19.46 -11.93
C LYS A 119 3.17 18.09 -11.31
N SER A 120 3.33 17.98 -9.98
CA SER A 120 3.64 16.68 -9.38
C SER A 120 3.42 16.67 -7.87
N ARG A 121 2.15 16.72 -7.48
CA ARG A 121 1.76 16.33 -6.12
C ARG A 121 1.51 14.83 -6.09
N LEU A 122 2.22 14.13 -5.20
CA LEU A 122 1.95 12.72 -4.94
C LEU A 122 0.57 12.58 -4.32
N ARG A 123 -0.33 11.85 -4.98
CA ARG A 123 -1.59 11.42 -4.40
C ARG A 123 -1.38 10.06 -3.72
N ILE A 124 -1.75 9.96 -2.44
CA ILE A 124 -1.74 8.68 -1.71
C ILE A 124 -3.17 8.17 -1.63
N LEU A 125 -3.37 6.90 -1.95
CA LEU A 125 -4.63 6.18 -1.76
C LEU A 125 -4.35 4.96 -0.89
N ALA A 126 -4.91 4.94 0.30
CA ALA A 126 -4.73 3.88 1.27
C ALA A 126 -6.00 3.02 1.34
N LEU A 127 -5.85 1.72 1.08
CA LEU A 127 -6.90 0.72 1.18
C LEU A 127 -6.59 -0.17 2.38
N SER A 128 -7.64 -0.52 3.12
CA SER A 128 -7.51 -1.35 4.29
C SER A 128 -8.81 -2.06 4.59
N ALA A 129 -8.71 -3.21 5.26
CA ALA A 129 -9.79 -3.74 6.07
C ALA A 129 -10.07 -2.82 7.29
N THR A 130 -10.74 -3.35 8.31
CA THR A 130 -11.07 -2.62 9.53
C THR A 130 -9.82 -2.20 10.31
N VAL A 131 -9.62 -0.90 10.49
CA VAL A 131 -8.53 -0.32 11.30
C VAL A 131 -9.15 0.48 12.44
N PRO A 132 -8.90 0.15 13.73
CA PRO A 132 -9.53 0.82 14.86
C PRO A 132 -9.09 2.29 14.97
N ASN A 133 -7.84 2.59 14.62
CA ASN A 133 -7.22 3.92 14.71
C ASN A 133 -7.17 4.65 13.36
N ILE A 134 -8.24 4.57 12.56
CA ILE A 134 -8.27 5.15 11.20
C ILE A 134 -8.06 6.67 11.18
N GLN A 135 -8.41 7.37 12.27
CA GLN A 135 -8.18 8.81 12.40
C GLN A 135 -6.68 9.14 12.45
N ASP A 136 -5.89 8.34 13.17
CA ASP A 136 -4.43 8.51 13.25
C ASP A 136 -3.78 8.22 11.90
N VAL A 137 -4.24 7.18 11.20
CA VAL A 137 -3.80 6.87 9.83
C VAL A 137 -4.14 8.03 8.88
N GLY A 138 -5.33 8.61 8.99
CA GLY A 138 -5.72 9.78 8.19
C GLY A 138 -4.86 11.00 8.47
N ASN A 139 -4.52 11.25 9.74
CA ASN A 139 -3.63 12.33 10.15
C ASN A 139 -2.18 12.10 9.68
N TRP A 140 -1.71 10.86 9.71
CA TRP A 140 -0.39 10.48 9.21
C TRP A 140 -0.29 10.67 7.69
N LEU A 141 -1.31 10.26 6.93
CA LEU A 141 -1.40 10.42 5.48
C LEU A 141 -1.81 11.82 5.02
N ARG A 142 -1.66 12.83 5.87
CA ARG A 142 -2.10 14.19 5.60
C ARG A 142 -1.44 14.80 4.36
N ASP A 143 -2.21 15.68 3.76
CA ASP A 143 -1.82 16.60 2.72
C ASP A 143 -1.41 17.94 3.37
N PRO A 144 -0.19 18.46 3.16
CA PRO A 144 0.22 19.73 3.77
C PRO A 144 -0.61 20.97 3.39
N ALA A 145 -1.37 20.92 2.29
CA ALA A 145 -2.24 22.00 1.85
C ALA A 145 -3.72 21.76 2.22
N HIS A 146 -4.17 20.51 2.29
CA HIS A 146 -5.58 20.15 2.46
C HIS A 146 -5.93 19.49 3.81
N GLY A 147 -4.93 19.26 4.68
CA GLY A 147 -5.15 18.66 6.00
C GLY A 147 -5.13 17.12 5.99
N PRO A 148 -5.75 16.46 6.99
CA PRO A 148 -5.80 15.01 7.09
C PRO A 148 -6.41 14.34 5.85
N ALA A 149 -6.05 13.09 5.61
CA ALA A 149 -6.62 12.33 4.50
C ALA A 149 -8.14 12.17 4.64
N THR A 150 -8.85 12.18 3.51
CA THR A 150 -10.29 11.89 3.50
C THR A 150 -10.52 10.43 3.87
N ILE A 151 -11.19 10.21 4.99
CA ILE A 151 -11.53 8.87 5.48
C ILE A 151 -12.90 8.45 4.92
N ARG A 152 -12.97 7.18 4.50
CA ARG A 152 -14.21 6.49 4.11
C ARG A 152 -14.20 5.12 4.78
N VAL A 153 -15.24 4.84 5.55
CA VAL A 153 -15.44 3.54 6.22
C VAL A 153 -16.65 2.89 5.59
N PHE A 154 -16.51 1.63 5.21
CA PHE A 154 -17.57 0.81 4.64
C PHE A 154 -17.78 -0.38 5.56
N GLY A 155 -18.97 -0.50 6.15
CA GLY A 155 -19.34 -1.63 7.01
C GLY A 155 -19.67 -2.90 6.22
N GLU A 156 -20.08 -3.94 6.93
CA GLU A 156 -20.44 -5.23 6.34
C GLU A 156 -21.62 -5.12 5.35
N GLU A 157 -22.50 -4.14 5.56
CA GLU A 157 -23.64 -3.82 4.70
C GLU A 157 -23.24 -3.45 3.27
N PHE A 158 -22.00 -3.00 3.05
CA PHE A 158 -21.47 -2.66 1.72
C PHE A 158 -20.83 -3.83 0.99
N ARG A 159 -20.75 -5.03 1.60
CA ARG A 159 -20.20 -6.21 0.92
C ARG A 159 -21.13 -6.61 -0.24
N PRO A 160 -20.60 -6.80 -1.47
CA PRO A 160 -21.41 -7.26 -2.60
C PRO A 160 -22.10 -8.61 -2.35
N VAL A 161 -21.49 -9.44 -1.51
CA VAL A 161 -22.04 -10.70 -1.02
C VAL A 161 -22.04 -10.65 0.49
N GLN A 162 -23.23 -10.75 1.09
CA GLN A 162 -23.41 -10.71 2.55
C GLN A 162 -22.78 -11.94 3.19
N LEU A 163 -22.03 -11.72 4.27
CA LEU A 163 -21.35 -12.78 5.01
C LEU A 163 -22.21 -13.19 6.21
N HIS A 164 -22.63 -14.46 6.27
CA HIS A 164 -23.23 -15.03 7.47
C HIS A 164 -22.11 -15.61 8.36
N ARG A 165 -21.99 -15.12 9.59
CA ARG A 165 -20.96 -15.55 10.54
C ARG A 165 -21.58 -16.32 11.69
N GLU A 166 -21.22 -17.60 11.79
CA GLU A 166 -21.52 -18.44 12.95
C GLU A 166 -20.22 -18.72 13.72
N VAL A 167 -20.26 -18.57 15.04
CA VAL A 167 -19.13 -18.89 15.92
C VAL A 167 -19.56 -20.05 16.82
N LEU A 168 -19.00 -21.22 16.58
CA LEU A 168 -19.27 -22.42 17.36
C LEU A 168 -18.22 -22.57 18.47
N ALA A 169 -18.65 -22.38 19.71
CA ALA A 169 -17.80 -22.55 20.89
C ALA A 169 -17.78 -24.04 21.31
N PHE A 170 -16.59 -24.64 21.31
CA PHE A 170 -16.39 -25.98 21.86
C PHE A 170 -16.13 -25.88 23.36
N HIS A 171 -17.09 -26.32 24.16
CA HIS A 171 -16.91 -26.49 25.60
C HIS A 171 -16.36 -27.90 25.82
N GLY A 172 -15.14 -28.01 26.34
CA GLY A 172 -14.58 -29.31 26.72
C GLY A 172 -15.50 -30.00 27.73
N GLY A 173 -15.87 -31.26 27.47
CA GLY A 173 -16.76 -32.03 28.35
C GLY A 173 -16.21 -32.14 29.78
N GLU A 174 -17.09 -32.41 30.75
CA GLU A 174 -16.72 -32.62 32.15
C GLU A 174 -15.65 -33.74 32.26
N GLY A 175 -14.39 -33.33 32.47
CA GLY A 175 -13.22 -34.20 32.54
C GLY A 175 -12.14 -33.96 31.48
N GLY A 176 -12.42 -33.16 30.45
CA GLY A 176 -11.46 -32.77 29.41
C GLY A 176 -10.76 -31.44 29.72
N ASN A 177 -9.43 -31.43 29.59
CA ASN A 177 -8.55 -30.27 29.78
C ASN A 177 -9.21 -28.99 29.23
N LYS A 178 -9.38 -27.95 30.06
CA LYS A 178 -9.95 -26.65 29.66
C LYS A 178 -9.16 -26.14 28.44
N GLY A 179 -9.75 -26.29 27.25
CA GLY A 179 -9.10 -25.92 25.99
C GLY A 179 -8.73 -24.44 26.01
N ALA A 180 -7.54 -24.13 25.51
CA ALA A 180 -6.92 -22.80 25.49
C ALA A 180 -7.64 -21.74 24.62
N PHE A 181 -8.94 -21.91 24.36
CA PHE A 181 -9.78 -21.05 23.53
C PHE A 181 -10.94 -20.43 24.32
N ALA A 182 -10.76 -20.20 25.62
CA ALA A 182 -11.65 -19.32 26.36
C ALA A 182 -11.36 -17.88 25.92
N PHE A 183 -12.24 -17.30 25.12
CA PHE A 183 -12.23 -15.85 24.88
C PHE A 183 -12.66 -15.18 26.19
N GLU A 184 -11.73 -14.50 26.87
CA GLU A 184 -12.04 -13.65 28.01
C GLU A 184 -12.96 -12.50 27.58
N LYS A 185 -13.96 -12.20 28.41
CA LYS A 185 -15.00 -11.18 28.19
C LYS A 185 -14.45 -9.77 28.32
#